data_AF-A0A370KQA7-F1
#
_entry.id   AF-A0A370KQA7-F1
#
_cell.length_a   1.000
_cell.length_b   1.000
_cell.length_c   1.000
_cell.angle_alpha   90.00
_cell.angle_beta   90.00
_cell.angle_gamma   90.00
#
_symmetry.space_group_name_H-M   'P 1'
#
loop_
_entity.id
_entity.type
_entity.pdbx_description
1 polymer ?
#
loop_
_entity_poly.entity_id
_entity_poly.type
_entity_poly.pdbx_seq_one_letter_code
_entity_poly.pdbx_strand_id
1 'polypeptide(L)'
;MVYPSPTTITSLSKILAAAAFCAFLPSQAAYAQDPLADFPLVIRCELKGTHHVFFLSRVTKDGTATYTASDRIAGTITLDGKAKAVGGTEGGDCVGKTLKELRASGQAHDLKS
;
A
#
# COMPACT_ATOMS: atom_id res chain seq x y z
N MET A 1 40.94 67.26 7.21
CA MET A 1 41.48 65.95 6.81
C MET A 1 40.58 64.88 7.42
N VAL A 2 39.66 64.33 6.64
CA VAL A 2 38.73 63.27 7.05
C VAL A 2 38.84 62.18 5.99
N TYR A 3 39.39 61.03 6.37
CA TYR A 3 39.47 59.84 5.53
C TYR A 3 38.16 59.04 5.69
N PRO A 4 37.46 58.67 4.61
CA PRO A 4 36.39 57.67 4.70
C PRO A 4 36.99 56.26 4.80
N SER A 5 36.46 55.46 5.73
CA SER A 5 36.79 54.05 5.92
C SER A 5 36.20 53.16 4.81
N PRO A 6 36.87 52.05 4.42
CA PRO A 6 36.37 51.14 3.41
C PRO A 6 35.26 50.23 3.96
N THR A 7 34.07 50.33 3.38
CA THR A 7 32.95 49.43 3.66
C THR A 7 33.14 48.11 2.92
N THR A 8 32.95 47.03 3.66
CA THR A 8 33.26 45.63 3.39
C THR A 8 32.50 45.05 2.19
N ILE A 9 33.21 44.71 1.10
CA ILE A 9 32.69 43.90 -0.01
C ILE A 9 32.73 42.43 0.46
N THR A 10 31.58 41.92 0.92
CA THR A 10 31.49 40.54 1.41
C THR A 10 30.87 39.63 0.35
N SER A 11 31.74 39.11 -0.51
CA SER A 11 31.78 37.74 -1.04
C SER A 11 30.48 37.12 -1.59
N LEU A 12 30.28 37.27 -2.91
CA LEU A 12 29.42 36.40 -3.73
C LEU A 12 29.84 34.91 -3.68
N SER A 13 31.04 34.60 -3.18
CA SER A 13 31.63 33.26 -3.24
C SER A 13 30.99 32.24 -2.29
N LYS A 14 30.14 32.66 -1.35
CA LYS A 14 29.51 31.73 -0.39
C LYS A 14 28.26 31.03 -0.94
N ILE A 15 27.64 31.55 -2.01
CA ILE A 15 26.39 31.00 -2.55
C ILE A 15 26.68 29.81 -3.50
N LEU A 16 27.82 29.81 -4.19
CA LEU A 16 28.15 28.76 -5.17
C LEU A 16 28.47 27.40 -4.54
N ALA A 17 28.99 27.36 -3.30
CA ALA A 17 29.43 26.12 -2.65
C ALA A 17 28.25 25.25 -2.18
N ALA A 18 27.08 25.82 -1.89
CA ALA A 18 25.91 25.08 -1.43
C ALA A 18 25.17 24.34 -2.58
N ALA A 19 25.24 24.85 -3.81
CA ALA A 19 24.57 24.25 -4.96
C ALA A 19 25.27 22.98 -5.47
N ALA A 20 26.61 22.90 -5.34
CA ALA A 20 27.38 21.76 -5.82
C ALA A 20 27.20 20.49 -4.97
N PHE A 21 26.79 20.62 -3.70
CA PHE A 21 26.62 19.47 -2.79
C PHE A 21 25.33 18.68 -3.03
N CYS A 22 24.28 19.29 -3.59
CA CYS A 22 23.02 18.58 -3.87
C CYS A 22 23.10 17.67 -5.11
N ALA A 23 24.05 17.88 -6.02
CA ALA A 23 24.19 17.11 -7.25
C ALA A 23 24.77 15.69 -7.05
N PHE A 24 25.35 15.41 -5.88
CA PHE A 24 25.96 14.12 -5.55
C PHE A 24 25.12 13.25 -4.61
N LEU A 25 23.92 13.71 -4.22
CA LEU A 25 23.01 12.86 -3.45
C LEU A 25 22.45 11.79 -4.39
N PRO A 26 22.64 10.50 -4.10
CA PRO A 26 21.98 9.45 -4.86
C PRO A 26 20.47 9.69 -4.74
N SER A 27 19.82 9.91 -5.88
CA SER A 27 18.37 9.93 -5.95
C SER A 27 17.89 8.53 -5.59
N GLN A 28 17.50 8.33 -4.33
CA GLN A 28 16.74 7.14 -3.97
C GLN A 28 15.41 7.26 -4.72
N ALA A 29 15.21 6.38 -5.69
CA ALA A 29 13.91 6.23 -6.32
C ALA A 29 12.91 5.95 -5.20
N ALA A 30 12.07 6.94 -4.88
CA ALA A 30 10.93 6.73 -4.01
C ALA A 30 9.93 5.88 -4.79
N TYR A 31 10.07 4.55 -4.67
CA TYR A 31 9.05 3.64 -5.16
C TYR A 31 7.78 3.92 -4.34
N ALA A 32 6.72 4.34 -5.02
CA ALA A 32 5.41 4.42 -4.39
C ALA A 32 5.06 3.02 -3.88
N GLN A 33 4.81 2.90 -2.57
CA GLN A 33 4.34 1.65 -1.98
C GLN A 33 3.02 1.28 -2.65
N ASP A 34 2.98 0.16 -3.36
CA ASP A 34 1.75 -0.35 -3.95
C ASP A 34 0.89 -0.99 -2.85
N PRO A 35 -0.26 -0.38 -2.46
CA PRO A 35 -1.09 -0.92 -1.39
C PRO A 35 -1.71 -2.28 -1.72
N LEU A 36 -1.71 -2.67 -3.00
CA LEU A 36 -2.24 -3.97 -3.43
C LEU A 36 -1.21 -5.09 -3.22
N ALA A 37 0.08 -4.78 -3.12
CA ALA A 37 1.15 -5.78 -3.06
C ALA A 37 1.14 -6.63 -1.78
N ASP A 38 0.57 -6.12 -0.68
CA ASP A 38 0.49 -6.85 0.59
C ASP A 38 -0.68 -7.84 0.65
N PHE A 39 -1.59 -7.77 -0.32
CA PHE A 39 -2.82 -8.55 -0.38
C PHE A 39 -2.77 -9.61 -1.51
N PRO A 40 -3.37 -10.79 -1.28
CA PRO A 40 -3.54 -11.76 -2.34
C PRO A 40 -4.47 -11.21 -3.42
N LEU A 41 -4.22 -11.54 -4.67
CA LEU A 41 -5.12 -11.15 -5.75
C LEU A 41 -6.45 -11.89 -5.66
N VAL A 42 -6.39 -13.16 -5.26
CA VAL A 42 -7.53 -14.07 -5.30
C VAL A 42 -7.72 -14.75 -3.95
N ILE A 43 -8.96 -14.80 -3.48
CA ILE A 43 -9.38 -15.61 -2.34
C ILE A 43 -10.51 -16.54 -2.77
N ARG A 44 -10.36 -17.85 -2.53
CA ARG A 44 -11.38 -18.86 -2.80
C ARG A 44 -12.09 -19.25 -1.52
N CYS A 45 -13.41 -19.09 -1.49
CA CYS A 45 -14.27 -19.46 -0.37
C CYS A 45 -15.34 -20.43 -0.82
N GLU A 46 -15.71 -21.37 0.03
CA GLU A 46 -16.89 -22.20 -0.18
C GLU A 46 -18.10 -21.58 0.54
N LEU A 47 -19.19 -21.41 -0.19
CA LEU A 47 -20.48 -20.99 0.35
C LEU A 47 -21.55 -21.94 -0.20
N LYS A 48 -22.28 -22.63 0.71
CA LYS A 48 -23.39 -23.54 0.35
C LYS A 48 -22.99 -24.57 -0.73
N GLY A 49 -21.82 -25.19 -0.61
CA GLY A 49 -21.32 -26.18 -1.58
C GLY A 49 -20.79 -25.59 -2.88
N THR A 50 -20.72 -24.26 -3.03
CA THR A 50 -20.19 -23.58 -4.22
C THR A 50 -18.87 -22.90 -3.90
N HIS A 51 -17.85 -23.13 -4.73
CA HIS A 51 -16.59 -22.40 -4.63
C HIS A 51 -16.68 -21.05 -5.34
N HIS A 52 -16.69 -19.98 -4.57
CA HIS A 52 -16.62 -18.62 -5.07
C HIS A 52 -15.17 -18.15 -5.12
N VAL A 53 -14.82 -17.52 -6.23
CA VAL A 53 -13.52 -16.88 -6.44
C VAL A 53 -13.72 -15.38 -6.28
N PHE A 54 -13.11 -14.81 -5.25
CA PHE A 54 -13.14 -13.39 -4.99
C PHE A 54 -11.84 -12.74 -5.44
N PHE A 55 -11.96 -11.68 -6.23
CA PHE A 55 -10.83 -10.90 -6.71
C PHE A 55 -10.67 -9.63 -5.88
N LEU A 56 -9.42 -9.24 -5.60
CA LEU A 56 -9.10 -7.96 -4.98
C LEU A 56 -9.58 -6.83 -5.89
N SER A 57 -10.54 -6.05 -5.40
CA SER A 57 -11.16 -4.95 -6.16
C SER A 57 -10.55 -3.60 -5.79
N ARG A 58 -10.25 -3.39 -4.50
CA ARG A 58 -9.65 -2.13 -4.00
C ARG A 58 -9.01 -2.31 -2.63
N VAL A 59 -8.07 -1.42 -2.31
CA VAL A 59 -7.54 -1.19 -0.96
C VAL A 59 -7.75 0.27 -0.61
N THR A 60 -8.38 0.56 0.53
CA THR A 60 -8.62 1.93 1.00
C THR A 60 -7.45 2.45 1.86
N LYS A 61 -7.41 3.77 2.12
CA LYS A 61 -6.32 4.41 2.88
C LYS A 61 -6.14 3.87 4.30
N ASP A 62 -7.20 3.36 4.91
CA ASP A 62 -7.22 2.71 6.22
C ASP A 62 -6.73 1.25 6.18
N GLY A 63 -6.32 0.75 5.01
CA GLY A 63 -5.80 -0.62 4.84
C GLY A 63 -6.88 -1.69 4.72
N THR A 64 -8.14 -1.30 4.44
CA THR A 64 -9.22 -2.26 4.19
C THR A 64 -9.22 -2.68 2.72
N ALA A 65 -8.92 -3.96 2.47
CA ALA A 65 -9.09 -4.58 1.16
C ALA A 65 -10.55 -5.01 0.97
N THR A 66 -11.11 -4.72 -0.20
CA THR A 66 -12.42 -5.23 -0.64
C THR A 66 -12.21 -6.27 -1.73
N TYR A 67 -12.85 -7.41 -1.56
CA TYR A 67 -12.84 -8.54 -2.48
C TYR A 67 -14.25 -8.74 -3.03
N THR A 68 -14.35 -9.00 -4.33
CA THR A 68 -15.65 -9.18 -5.00
C THR A 68 -15.66 -10.46 -5.81
N ALA A 69 -16.75 -11.21 -5.73
CA ALA A 69 -17.08 -12.32 -6.60
C ALA A 69 -18.30 -11.97 -7.48
N SER A 70 -18.71 -12.92 -8.31
CA SER A 70 -19.97 -12.87 -9.06
C SER A 70 -21.18 -12.64 -8.14
N ASP A 71 -22.33 -12.28 -8.73
CA ASP A 71 -23.61 -12.11 -8.02
C ASP A 71 -23.59 -11.05 -6.90
N ARG A 72 -22.73 -10.03 -7.05
CA ARG A 72 -22.58 -8.90 -6.10
C ARG A 72 -22.15 -9.35 -4.70
N ILE A 73 -21.56 -10.53 -4.56
CA ILE A 73 -21.02 -11.01 -3.29
C ILE A 73 -19.68 -10.31 -3.06
N ALA A 74 -19.51 -9.72 -1.88
CA ALA A 74 -18.29 -9.03 -1.52
C ALA A 74 -17.88 -9.32 -0.08
N GLY A 75 -16.58 -9.21 0.17
CA GLY A 75 -15.98 -9.33 1.50
C GLY A 75 -14.91 -8.27 1.72
N THR A 76 -14.60 -8.01 2.98
CA THR A 76 -13.50 -7.13 3.37
C THR A 76 -12.55 -7.81 4.33
N ILE A 77 -11.28 -7.42 4.29
CA ILE A 77 -10.24 -7.87 5.21
C ILE A 77 -9.17 -6.79 5.34
N THR A 78 -8.55 -6.67 6.51
CA THR A 78 -7.34 -5.88 6.74
C THR A 78 -6.16 -6.83 7.00
N LEU A 79 -4.92 -6.37 6.91
CA LEU A 79 -3.73 -7.22 7.08
C LEU A 79 -3.73 -8.02 8.40
N ASP A 80 -4.10 -7.37 9.50
CA ASP A 80 -4.17 -7.97 10.84
C ASP A 80 -5.60 -8.37 11.25
N GLY A 81 -6.56 -8.16 10.36
CA GLY A 81 -7.98 -8.40 10.62
C GLY A 81 -8.45 -9.77 10.17
N LYS A 82 -9.75 -9.98 10.38
CA LYS A 82 -10.49 -11.15 9.92
C LYS A 82 -11.38 -10.79 8.74
N ALA A 83 -11.56 -11.73 7.82
CA ALA A 83 -12.47 -11.58 6.70
C ALA A 83 -13.91 -11.40 7.19
N LYS A 84 -14.62 -10.44 6.57
CA LYS A 84 -16.01 -10.11 6.84
C LYS A 84 -16.78 -10.13 5.53
N ALA A 85 -18.03 -10.58 5.58
CA ALA A 85 -18.96 -10.42 4.46
C ALA A 85 -19.49 -8.98 4.43
N VAL A 86 -19.76 -8.48 3.22
CA VAL A 86 -20.41 -7.18 2.99
C VAL A 86 -21.86 -7.44 2.60
N GLY A 87 -22.80 -6.78 3.28
CA GLY A 87 -24.24 -6.89 2.95
C GLY A 87 -24.96 -8.14 3.49
N GLY A 88 -24.32 -8.95 4.33
CA GLY A 88 -24.91 -10.13 4.98
C GLY A 88 -23.88 -10.95 5.76
N THR A 89 -24.28 -12.10 6.32
CA THR A 89 -23.39 -13.06 7.00
C THR A 89 -22.79 -14.12 6.08
N GLU A 90 -23.21 -14.16 4.81
CA GLU A 90 -22.92 -15.27 3.88
C GLU A 90 -21.60 -15.12 3.12
N GLY A 91 -20.47 -14.96 3.83
CA GLY A 91 -19.13 -14.93 3.21
C GLY A 91 -18.47 -16.31 3.07
N GLY A 92 -19.23 -17.37 3.32
CA GLY A 92 -18.75 -18.75 3.28
C GLY A 92 -17.74 -19.07 4.38
N ASP A 93 -16.93 -20.08 4.12
CA ASP A 93 -15.91 -20.60 5.04
C ASP A 93 -14.69 -19.66 5.24
N CYS A 94 -14.63 -18.55 4.53
CA CYS A 94 -13.60 -17.53 4.70
C CYS A 94 -13.88 -16.60 5.89
N VAL A 95 -15.14 -16.39 6.27
CA VAL A 95 -15.51 -15.42 7.30
C VAL A 95 -14.86 -15.78 8.64
N GLY A 96 -14.27 -14.79 9.30
CA GLY A 96 -13.62 -14.96 10.59
C GLY A 96 -12.18 -15.48 10.53
N LYS A 97 -11.68 -15.88 9.36
CA LYS A 97 -10.26 -16.20 9.14
C LYS A 97 -9.45 -14.93 8.88
N THR A 98 -8.23 -14.90 9.39
CA THR A 98 -7.19 -13.92 9.08
C THR A 98 -6.55 -14.21 7.73
N LEU A 99 -5.83 -13.25 7.17
CA LEU A 99 -5.13 -13.43 5.90
C LEU A 99 -4.09 -14.58 5.98
N LYS A 100 -3.43 -14.71 7.14
CA LYS A 100 -2.50 -15.80 7.43
C LYS A 100 -3.17 -17.17 7.38
N GLU A 101 -4.35 -17.31 7.99
CA GLU A 101 -5.12 -18.56 7.99
C GLU A 101 -5.63 -18.91 6.59
N LEU A 102 -6.08 -17.91 5.82
CA LEU A 102 -6.49 -18.10 4.42
C LEU A 102 -5.33 -18.55 3.53
N ARG A 103 -4.12 -18.02 3.73
CA ARG A 103 -2.92 -18.50 3.02
C ARG A 103 -2.54 -19.92 3.45
N ALA A 104 -2.52 -20.19 4.76
CA ALA A 104 -2.17 -21.50 5.30
C ALA A 104 -3.14 -22.62 4.86
N SER A 105 -4.41 -22.28 4.64
CA SER A 105 -5.43 -23.20 4.12
C SER A 105 -5.48 -23.28 2.59
N GLY A 106 -4.60 -22.57 1.87
CA GLY A 106 -4.57 -22.56 0.41
C GLY A 106 -5.77 -21.85 -0.24
N GLN A 107 -6.48 -21.01 0.51
CA GLN A 107 -7.61 -20.22 0.04
C GLN A 107 -7.16 -18.90 -0.60
N ALA A 108 -6.09 -18.28 -0.09
CA ALA A 108 -5.53 -17.03 -0.63
C ALA A 108 -4.37 -17.30 -1.59
N HIS A 109 -4.38 -16.60 -2.74
CA HIS A 109 -3.40 -16.73 -3.83
C HIS A 109 -2.89 -15.34 -4.22
N ASP A 110 -1.61 -15.10 -3.99
CA ASP A 110 -0.92 -13.88 -4.39
C ASP A 110 -0.55 -13.92 -5.89
N LEU A 111 -0.54 -12.75 -6.54
CA LEU A 111 -0.05 -12.62 -7.91
C LEU A 111 1.47 -12.61 -7.84
N LYS A 112 2.11 -13.73 -8.21
CA LYS A 112 3.57 -13.75 -8.30
C LYS A 112 4.02 -12.90 -9.48
N SER A 113 4.88 -11.92 -9.19
CA SER A 113 5.76 -11.29 -10.17
C SER A 113 6.87 -12.25 -10.59
#